data_AF-A0A928I461-F1
#
_entry.id   AF-A0A928I461-F1
#
_cell.length_a   1.000
_cell.length_b   1.000
_cell.length_c   1.000
_cell.angle_alpha   90.00
_cell.angle_beta   90.00
_cell.angle_gamma   90.00
#
_symmetry.space_group_name_H-M   'P 1'
#
loop_
_entity.id
_entity.type
_entity.pdbx_description
1 polymer ?
#
loop_
_entity_poly.entity_id
_entity_poly.type
_entity_poly.pdbx_seq_one_letter_code
_entity_poly.pdbx_strand_id
1 'polypeptide(L)'
;MRENKFNAKDYRYCAFGLSAVAFISFILACVIKTGLAVFFGIVAGVTLIGGCICLYLAHRLVAAHTNPFLFDRRRNLTLSPKDLTFAFVEDNLTHFLSAFTENTLDLWNGIPKNLEMALQAEPAYRTPVAFKMLYDLSGLSETEILALFEATEKKTLAAVCRAVKAGGDKEMADILFEMKCDSVRLQARIVPFFVKNRRCFEGRLFRYVKEHIDEYDKK
;
A
#
# COMPACT_ATOMS: atom_id res chain seq x y z
N MET A 1 -8.73 19.47 -18.66
CA MET A 1 -7.88 20.07 -17.61
C MET A 1 -6.51 19.40 -17.71
N ARG A 2 -5.47 20.10 -18.19
CA ARG A 2 -4.10 19.57 -18.18
C ARG A 2 -3.57 19.76 -16.77
N GLU A 3 -3.50 18.70 -15.97
CA GLU A 3 -2.72 18.74 -14.73
C GLU A 3 -1.25 18.93 -15.12
N ASN A 4 -0.68 20.08 -14.73
CA ASN A 4 0.75 20.30 -14.78
C ASN A 4 1.40 19.27 -13.86
N LYS A 5 1.97 18.20 -14.44
CA LYS A 5 2.79 17.22 -13.74
C LYS A 5 4.10 17.86 -13.30
N PHE A 6 4.07 18.62 -12.20
CA PHE A 6 5.31 19.04 -11.53
C PHE A 6 5.93 17.81 -10.86
N ASN A 7 7.16 17.50 -11.25
CA ASN A 7 7.90 16.36 -10.74
C ASN A 7 8.56 16.73 -9.40
N ALA A 8 8.74 15.78 -8.48
CA ALA A 8 9.47 16.00 -7.23
C ALA A 8 10.88 16.59 -7.44
N LYS A 9 11.50 16.32 -8.59
CA LYS A 9 12.77 16.96 -9.00
C LYS A 9 12.65 18.48 -9.13
N ASP A 10 11.55 18.98 -9.68
CA ASP A 10 11.34 20.42 -9.91
C ASP A 10 11.25 21.18 -8.59
N TYR A 11 10.60 20.60 -7.58
CA TYR A 11 10.52 21.19 -6.23
C TYR A 11 11.87 21.22 -5.50
N ARG A 12 12.75 20.23 -5.73
CA ARG A 12 14.11 20.24 -5.17
C ARG A 12 14.97 21.34 -5.79
N TYR A 13 14.85 21.55 -7.10
CA TYR A 13 15.53 22.66 -7.78
C TYR A 13 14.99 24.02 -7.32
N CYS A 14 13.66 24.16 -7.14
CA CYS A 14 13.06 25.36 -6.57
C CYS A 14 13.54 25.64 -5.14
N ALA A 15 13.61 24.61 -4.28
CA ALA A 15 14.14 24.76 -2.93
C ALA A 15 15.60 25.24 -2.93
N PHE A 16 16.45 24.64 -3.77
CA PHE A 16 17.85 25.04 -3.89
C PHE A 16 18.00 26.49 -4.38
N GLY A 17 17.22 26.88 -5.39
CA GLY A 17 17.19 28.26 -5.88
C GLY A 17 16.75 29.26 -4.81
N LEU A 18 15.69 28.93 -4.05
CA LEU A 18 15.19 29.77 -2.96
C LEU A 18 16.21 29.90 -1.80
N SER A 19 16.90 28.82 -1.45
CA SER A 19 17.98 28.85 -0.45
C SER A 19 19.16 29.72 -0.90
N ALA A 20 19.53 29.68 -2.19
CA ALA A 20 20.58 30.55 -2.73
C ALA A 20 20.19 32.04 -2.67
N VAL A 21 18.95 32.37 -3.04
CA VAL A 21 18.43 33.75 -2.95
C VAL A 21 18.36 34.22 -1.49
N ALA A 22 17.94 33.35 -0.56
CA ALA A 22 17.92 33.65 0.87
C ALA A 22 19.32 33.97 1.40
N PHE A 23 20.32 33.16 1.01
CA PHE A 23 21.70 33.33 1.44
C PHE A 23 22.32 34.63 0.89
N ILE A 24 22.12 34.94 -0.40
CA ILE A 24 22.61 36.18 -1.01
C ILE A 24 21.94 37.41 -0.36
N SER A 25 20.63 37.34 -0.13
CA SER A 25 19.88 38.43 0.52
C SER A 25 20.33 38.66 1.97
N PHE A 26 20.64 37.58 2.69
CA PHE A 26 21.19 37.67 4.05
C PHE A 26 22.57 38.33 4.07
N ILE A 27 23.47 37.95 3.15
CA ILE A 27 24.80 38.59 3.01
C ILE A 27 24.64 40.09 2.73
N LEU A 28 23.76 40.47 1.79
CA LEU A 28 23.50 41.87 1.47
C LEU A 28 22.93 42.65 2.66
N ALA A 29 22.04 42.03 3.45
CA ALA A 29 21.51 42.63 4.67
C ALA A 29 22.59 42.89 5.72
N CYS A 30 23.61 42.03 5.83
CA CYS A 30 24.73 42.21 6.76
C CYS A 30 25.74 43.27 6.31
N VAL A 31 25.89 43.50 5.00
CA VAL A 31 26.86 44.46 4.45
C VAL A 31 26.30 45.88 4.39
N ILE A 32 24.99 46.03 4.16
CA ILE A 32 24.34 47.34 4.00
C ILE A 32 23.91 47.88 5.37
N LYS A 33 24.34 49.10 5.73
CA LYS A 33 24.05 49.73 7.05
C LYS A 33 22.82 50.67 7.06
N THR A 34 21.96 50.62 6.04
CA THR A 34 20.77 51.49 5.90
C THR A 34 19.47 50.71 6.08
N GLY A 35 18.32 51.39 6.04
CA GLY A 35 16.98 50.76 6.11
C GLY A 35 16.72 49.67 5.06
N LEU A 36 17.55 49.59 4.01
CA LEU A 36 17.55 48.49 3.04
C LEU A 36 17.94 47.13 3.66
N ALA A 37 18.70 47.12 4.76
CA ALA A 37 19.05 45.89 5.48
C ALA A 37 17.81 45.13 5.98
N VAL A 38 16.82 45.87 6.48
CA VAL A 38 15.56 45.30 6.97
C VAL A 38 14.78 44.65 5.82
N PHE A 39 14.73 45.31 4.65
CA PHE A 39 14.10 44.77 3.46
C PHE A 39 14.74 43.45 3.01
N PHE A 40 16.07 43.42 2.88
CA PHE A 40 16.78 42.19 2.50
C PHE A 40 16.65 41.07 3.54
N GLY A 41 16.55 41.41 4.83
CA GLY A 41 16.24 40.45 5.90
C GLY A 41 14.85 39.81 5.74
N ILE A 42 13.83 40.60 5.42
CA ILE A 42 12.47 40.08 5.15
C ILE A 42 12.47 39.17 3.92
N VAL A 43 13.12 39.59 2.83
CA VAL A 43 13.25 38.78 1.60
C VAL A 43 13.94 37.45 1.90
N ALA A 44 15.02 37.46 2.70
CA ALA A 44 15.71 36.25 3.13
C ALA A 44 14.79 35.31 3.95
N GLY A 45 14.00 35.87 4.88
CA GLY A 45 13.05 35.10 5.67
C GLY A 45 11.95 34.45 4.83
N VAL A 46 11.32 35.21 3.93
CA VAL A 46 10.26 34.72 3.05
C VAL A 46 10.77 33.64 2.10
N THR A 47 11.95 33.83 1.53
CA THR A 47 12.56 32.84 0.61
C THR A 47 12.96 31.55 1.33
N LEU A 48 13.43 31.64 2.58
CA LEU A 48 13.73 30.46 3.40
C LEU A 48 12.46 29.67 3.73
N ILE A 49 11.37 30.34 4.12
CA ILE A 49 10.06 29.70 4.34
C ILE A 49 9.58 29.01 3.06
N GLY A 50 9.66 29.71 1.92
CA GLY A 50 9.31 29.14 0.62
C GLY A 50 10.13 27.90 0.26
N GLY A 51 11.44 27.93 0.54
CA GLY A 51 12.34 26.79 0.35
C GLY A 51 11.95 25.58 1.20
N CYS A 52 11.64 25.79 2.48
CA CYS A 52 11.13 24.74 3.38
C CYS A 52 9.82 24.12 2.88
N ILE A 53 8.88 24.94 2.40
CA ILE A 53 7.61 24.46 1.81
C ILE A 53 7.89 23.62 0.55
N CYS A 54 8.80 24.07 -0.33
CA CYS A 54 9.17 23.30 -1.52
C CYS A 54 9.80 21.95 -1.16
N LEU A 55 10.68 21.90 -0.17
CA LEU A 55 11.27 20.64 0.32
C LEU A 55 10.22 19.71 0.92
N TYR A 56 9.29 20.25 1.71
CA TYR A 56 8.20 19.48 2.29
C TYR A 56 7.31 18.86 1.20
N LEU A 57 6.95 19.65 0.18
CA LEU A 57 6.18 19.17 -0.97
C LEU A 57 6.97 18.14 -1.79
N ALA A 58 8.26 18.37 -2.04
CA ALA A 58 9.11 17.40 -2.73
C ALA A 58 9.17 16.06 -1.98
N HIS A 59 9.29 16.09 -0.65
CA HIS A 59 9.30 14.90 0.18
C HIS A 59 7.97 14.14 0.12
N ARG A 60 6.84 14.87 0.23
CA ARG A 60 5.48 14.31 0.08
C ARG A 60 5.29 13.68 -1.31
N LEU A 61 5.78 14.30 -2.37
CA LEU A 61 5.65 13.81 -3.74
C LEU A 61 6.51 12.58 -4.03
N VAL A 62 7.74 12.52 -3.50
CA VAL A 62 8.56 11.30 -3.60
C VAL A 62 7.87 10.14 -2.89
N ALA A 63 7.35 10.36 -1.69
CA ALA A 63 6.59 9.34 -0.96
C ALA A 63 5.32 8.90 -1.71
N ALA A 64 4.69 9.80 -2.47
CA ALA A 64 3.48 9.52 -3.26
C ALA A 64 3.75 8.69 -4.54
N HIS A 65 4.98 8.68 -5.05
CA HIS A 65 5.36 7.98 -6.28
C HIS A 65 6.15 6.68 -6.05
N THR A 66 6.32 6.27 -4.80
CA THR A 66 7.03 5.03 -4.47
C THR A 66 6.10 3.84 -4.44
N ASN A 67 6.49 2.77 -5.12
CA ASN A 67 5.85 1.47 -5.03
C ASN A 67 5.77 1.00 -3.57
N PRO A 68 4.57 0.81 -3.01
CA PRO A 68 4.41 0.43 -1.61
C PRO A 68 4.94 -0.98 -1.31
N PHE A 69 5.04 -1.85 -2.31
CA PHE A 69 5.65 -3.17 -2.16
C PHE A 69 7.17 -3.17 -2.31
N LEU A 70 7.80 -2.07 -2.73
CA LEU A 70 9.26 -1.94 -2.76
C LEU A 70 9.78 -0.96 -1.70
N PHE A 71 8.92 -0.14 -1.11
CA PHE A 71 9.33 0.88 -0.17
C PHE A 71 9.43 0.35 1.26
N ASP A 72 10.65 0.30 1.78
CA ASP A 72 10.92 -0.02 3.19
C ASP A 72 10.65 1.24 4.04
N ARG A 73 9.48 1.26 4.69
CA ARG A 73 9.05 2.34 5.57
C ARG A 73 9.92 2.52 6.81
N ARG A 74 10.59 1.45 7.28
CA ARG A 74 11.43 1.50 8.49
C ARG A 74 12.79 2.11 8.19
N ARG A 75 13.35 1.78 7.02
CA ARG A 75 14.65 2.29 6.56
C ARG A 75 14.55 3.54 5.69
N ASN A 76 13.35 3.89 5.24
CA ASN A 76 13.07 4.97 4.29
C ASN A 76 13.85 4.79 2.97
N LEU A 77 13.85 3.57 2.44
CA LEU A 77 14.61 3.17 1.24
C LEU A 77 13.75 2.31 0.30
N THR A 78 13.99 2.43 -1.00
CA THR A 78 13.37 1.56 -2.01
C THR A 78 14.24 0.33 -2.25
N LEU A 79 13.65 -0.85 -2.11
CA LEU A 79 14.29 -2.14 -2.37
C LEU A 79 14.24 -2.49 -3.86
N SER A 80 15.18 -3.33 -4.30
CA SER A 80 15.09 -3.98 -5.61
C SER A 80 14.04 -5.10 -5.59
N PRO A 81 13.29 -5.34 -6.68
CA PRO A 81 12.39 -6.49 -6.79
C PRO A 81 13.06 -7.85 -6.55
N LYS A 82 14.39 -7.94 -6.71
CA LYS A 82 15.17 -9.17 -6.45
C LYS A 82 15.33 -9.47 -4.96
N ASP A 83 15.31 -8.44 -4.12
CA ASP A 83 15.52 -8.53 -2.68
C ASP A 83 14.19 -8.65 -1.90
N LEU A 84 13.07 -8.75 -2.62
CA LEU A 84 11.75 -8.90 -2.04
C LEU A 84 11.64 -10.23 -1.28
N THR A 85 11.07 -10.18 -0.07
CA THR A 85 10.76 -11.37 0.73
C THR A 85 9.27 -11.44 1.02
N PHE A 86 8.76 -12.64 1.31
CA PHE A 86 7.36 -12.82 1.69
C PHE A 86 6.98 -11.96 2.90
N ALA A 87 7.79 -12.01 3.96
CA ALA A 87 7.54 -11.22 5.18
C ALA A 87 7.45 -9.71 4.90
N PHE A 88 8.22 -9.19 3.93
CA PHE A 88 8.14 -7.80 3.53
C PHE A 88 6.84 -7.47 2.78
N VAL A 89 6.42 -8.35 1.87
CA VAL A 89 5.13 -8.22 1.16
C VAL A 89 3.98 -8.28 2.15
N GLU A 90 4.03 -9.21 3.09
CA GLU A 90 3.02 -9.38 4.14
C GLU A 90 2.94 -8.14 5.04
N ASP A 91 4.06 -7.59 5.51
CA ASP A 91 4.11 -6.40 6.36
C ASP A 91 3.53 -5.17 5.63
N ASN A 92 3.90 -4.97 4.36
CA ASN A 92 3.36 -3.87 3.56
C ASN A 92 1.88 -4.02 3.24
N LEU A 93 1.42 -5.23 2.94
CA LEU A 93 0.00 -5.48 2.72
C LEU A 93 -0.80 -5.31 4.02
N THR A 94 -0.25 -5.74 5.15
CA THR A 94 -0.85 -5.54 6.48
C THR A 94 -0.95 -4.05 6.81
N HIS A 95 0.09 -3.28 6.51
CA HIS A 95 0.04 -1.83 6.67
C HIS A 95 -1.01 -1.17 5.78
N PHE A 96 -1.10 -1.55 4.51
CA PHE A 96 -2.16 -1.08 3.63
C PHE A 96 -3.54 -1.36 4.22
N LEU A 97 -3.77 -2.58 4.72
CA LEU A 97 -5.05 -2.99 5.32
C LEU A 97 -5.36 -2.30 6.65
N SER A 98 -4.34 -1.88 7.41
CA SER A 98 -4.53 -1.19 8.70
C SER A 98 -5.31 0.13 8.60
N ALA A 99 -5.40 0.72 7.40
CA ALA A 99 -6.23 1.90 7.16
C ALA A 99 -7.74 1.57 7.09
N PHE A 100 -8.11 0.29 6.99
CA PHE A 100 -9.47 -0.17 6.74
C PHE A 100 -9.98 -1.14 7.80
N THR A 101 -9.09 -1.89 8.45
CA THR A 101 -9.41 -2.92 9.43
C THR A 101 -8.27 -3.08 10.43
N GLU A 102 -8.59 -3.43 11.68
CA GLU A 102 -7.58 -3.73 12.70
C GLU A 102 -6.90 -5.07 12.42
N ASN A 103 -7.67 -6.07 11.98
CA ASN A 103 -7.18 -7.39 11.65
C ASN A 103 -7.75 -7.88 10.31
N THR A 104 -6.91 -8.44 9.46
CA THR A 104 -7.35 -9.00 8.16
C THR A 104 -8.39 -10.12 8.33
N LEU A 105 -8.41 -10.80 9.47
CA LEU A 105 -9.44 -11.78 9.81
C LEU A 105 -10.85 -11.16 9.87
N ASP A 106 -10.99 -9.88 10.22
CA ASP A 106 -12.28 -9.20 10.27
C ASP A 106 -12.92 -9.07 8.88
N LEU A 107 -12.12 -9.12 7.81
CA LEU A 107 -12.63 -9.08 6.43
C LEU A 107 -13.50 -10.30 6.09
N TRP A 108 -13.38 -11.40 6.83
CA TRP A 108 -14.27 -12.56 6.69
C TRP A 108 -15.69 -12.29 7.16
N ASN A 109 -15.88 -11.35 8.09
CA ASN A 109 -17.21 -10.89 8.51
C ASN A 109 -17.84 -9.91 7.51
N GLY A 110 -17.07 -9.42 6.53
CA GLY A 110 -17.53 -8.48 5.52
C GLY A 110 -16.42 -7.55 5.07
N ILE A 111 -16.34 -7.28 3.76
CA ILE A 111 -15.38 -6.29 3.22
C ILE A 111 -15.94 -4.88 3.47
N PRO A 112 -15.22 -4.02 4.22
CA PRO A 112 -15.64 -2.64 4.46
C PRO A 112 -15.81 -1.86 3.14
N LYS A 113 -16.81 -0.98 3.07
CA LYS A 113 -17.12 -0.22 1.84
C LYS A 113 -15.96 0.66 1.36
N ASN A 114 -15.23 1.28 2.30
CA ASN A 114 -14.03 2.07 2.01
C ASN A 114 -12.90 1.21 1.43
N LEU A 115 -12.71 -0.02 1.92
CA LEU A 115 -11.77 -0.97 1.32
C LEU A 115 -12.24 -1.39 -0.09
N GLU A 116 -13.54 -1.69 -0.26
CA GLU A 116 -14.09 -2.01 -1.58
C GLU A 116 -13.86 -0.88 -2.60
N MET A 117 -14.07 0.37 -2.19
CA MET A 117 -13.76 1.55 -3.01
C MET A 117 -12.27 1.66 -3.34
N ALA A 118 -11.38 1.46 -2.35
CA ALA A 118 -9.94 1.48 -2.57
C ALA A 118 -9.51 0.39 -3.56
N LEU A 119 -10.05 -0.83 -3.42
CA LEU A 119 -9.82 -1.95 -4.34
C LEU A 119 -10.46 -1.74 -5.73
N GLN A 120 -11.42 -0.84 -5.88
CA GLN A 120 -11.93 -0.40 -7.18
C GLN A 120 -11.01 0.62 -7.84
N ALA A 121 -10.45 1.55 -7.06
CA ALA A 121 -9.50 2.54 -7.54
C ALA A 121 -8.13 1.91 -7.88
N GLU A 122 -7.69 0.93 -7.10
CA GLU A 122 -6.41 0.23 -7.26
C GLU A 122 -6.64 -1.30 -7.39
N PRO A 123 -7.12 -1.79 -8.55
CA PRO A 123 -7.51 -3.20 -8.75
C PRO A 123 -6.39 -4.22 -8.48
N ALA A 124 -5.13 -3.82 -8.65
CA ALA A 124 -3.95 -4.65 -8.43
C ALA A 124 -3.87 -5.21 -6.99
N TYR A 125 -4.54 -4.60 -6.01
CA TYR A 125 -4.57 -5.10 -4.62
C TYR A 125 -5.59 -6.20 -4.36
N ARG A 126 -6.57 -6.43 -5.24
CA ARG A 126 -7.66 -7.38 -4.97
C ARG A 126 -7.13 -8.79 -4.75
N THR A 127 -6.27 -9.24 -5.64
CA THR A 127 -5.70 -10.59 -5.60
C THR A 127 -4.78 -10.78 -4.40
N PRO A 128 -3.83 -9.87 -4.09
CA PRO A 128 -3.04 -9.94 -2.86
C PRO A 128 -3.89 -9.98 -1.59
N VAL A 129 -4.90 -9.11 -1.49
CA VAL A 129 -5.80 -9.08 -0.31
C VAL A 129 -6.54 -10.41 -0.16
N ALA A 130 -7.05 -10.98 -1.25
CA ALA A 130 -7.74 -12.26 -1.22
C ALA A 130 -6.82 -13.42 -0.77
N PHE A 131 -5.58 -13.50 -1.30
CA PHE A 131 -4.64 -14.52 -0.84
C PHE A 131 -4.17 -14.29 0.60
N LYS A 132 -4.05 -13.04 1.05
CA LYS A 132 -3.76 -12.74 2.46
C LYS A 132 -4.90 -13.20 3.37
N MET A 133 -6.16 -12.94 3.02
CA MET A 133 -7.31 -13.46 3.78
C MET A 133 -7.28 -14.99 3.92
N LEU A 134 -6.95 -15.71 2.84
CA LEU A 134 -6.80 -17.18 2.85
C LEU A 134 -5.61 -17.65 3.69
N TYR A 135 -4.47 -16.97 3.56
CA TYR A 135 -3.25 -17.25 4.32
C TYR A 135 -3.46 -17.03 5.82
N ASP A 136 -4.02 -15.89 6.21
CA ASP A 136 -4.27 -15.55 7.62
C ASP A 136 -5.29 -16.51 8.24
N LEU A 137 -6.37 -16.86 7.51
CA LEU A 137 -7.34 -17.86 7.96
C LEU A 137 -6.66 -19.23 8.17
N SER A 138 -5.77 -19.65 7.27
CA SER A 138 -5.05 -20.93 7.40
C SER A 138 -4.07 -21.00 8.58
N GLY A 139 -3.79 -19.87 9.23
CA GLY A 139 -2.95 -19.78 10.42
C GLY A 139 -3.68 -20.02 11.74
N LEU A 140 -5.01 -20.10 11.73
CA LEU A 140 -5.85 -20.24 12.93
C LEU A 140 -6.01 -21.69 13.39
N SER A 141 -6.58 -21.89 14.57
CA SER A 141 -6.97 -23.22 15.04
C SER A 141 -8.12 -23.80 14.20
N GLU A 142 -8.28 -25.12 14.20
CA GLU A 142 -9.30 -25.81 13.41
C GLU A 142 -10.73 -25.29 13.70
N THR A 143 -11.03 -25.03 14.97
CA THR A 143 -12.33 -24.52 15.40
C THR A 143 -12.57 -23.09 14.93
N GLU A 144 -11.54 -22.24 14.95
CA GLU A 144 -11.62 -20.85 14.49
C GLU A 144 -11.76 -20.76 12.97
N ILE A 145 -11.03 -21.59 12.21
CA ILE A 145 -11.16 -21.70 10.76
C ILE A 145 -12.59 -22.00 10.39
N LEU A 146 -13.16 -23.04 11.02
CA LEU A 146 -14.51 -23.48 10.72
C LEU A 146 -15.54 -22.40 11.07
N ALA A 147 -15.44 -21.82 12.28
CA ALA A 147 -16.36 -20.79 12.73
C ALA A 147 -16.36 -19.55 11.81
N LEU A 148 -15.18 -19.03 11.44
CA LEU A 148 -15.09 -17.87 10.56
C LEU A 148 -15.59 -18.18 9.16
N PHE A 149 -15.17 -19.30 8.57
CA PHE A 149 -15.58 -19.66 7.21
C PHE A 149 -17.10 -19.92 7.11
N GLU A 150 -17.69 -20.54 8.12
CA GLU A 150 -19.14 -20.76 8.19
C GLU A 150 -19.93 -19.47 8.41
N ALA A 151 -19.46 -18.59 9.28
CA ALA A 151 -20.09 -17.28 9.52
C ALA A 151 -19.96 -16.32 8.32
N THR A 152 -18.92 -16.49 7.50
CA THR A 152 -18.65 -15.62 6.34
C THR A 152 -19.84 -15.54 5.40
N GLU A 153 -20.25 -14.33 5.01
CA GLU A 153 -21.31 -14.16 4.02
C GLU A 153 -20.91 -14.69 2.64
N LYS A 154 -21.87 -15.28 1.91
CA LYS A 154 -21.63 -15.75 0.53
C LYS A 154 -21.10 -14.65 -0.39
N LYS A 155 -21.52 -13.39 -0.19
CA LYS A 155 -21.04 -12.24 -0.97
C LYS A 155 -19.54 -11.98 -0.76
N THR A 156 -19.09 -12.02 0.50
CA THR A 156 -17.68 -11.87 0.87
C THR A 156 -16.84 -12.98 0.24
N LEU A 157 -17.26 -14.23 0.40
CA LEU A 157 -16.55 -15.36 -0.20
C LEU A 157 -16.53 -15.27 -1.74
N ALA A 158 -17.63 -14.86 -2.37
CA ALA A 158 -17.67 -14.65 -3.82
C ALA A 158 -16.71 -13.55 -4.29
N ALA A 159 -16.49 -12.50 -3.49
CA ALA A 159 -15.48 -11.47 -3.78
C ALA A 159 -14.05 -12.05 -3.71
N VAL A 160 -13.74 -12.82 -2.66
CA VAL A 160 -12.46 -13.55 -2.53
C VAL A 160 -12.25 -14.49 -3.72
N CYS A 161 -13.25 -15.32 -4.05
CA CYS A 161 -13.17 -16.27 -5.17
C CYS A 161 -12.95 -15.55 -6.51
N ARG A 162 -13.61 -14.41 -6.76
CA ARG A 162 -13.40 -13.63 -7.98
C ARG A 162 -11.96 -13.10 -8.09
N ALA A 163 -11.40 -12.61 -6.98
CA ALA A 163 -10.03 -12.14 -6.94
C ALA A 163 -9.01 -13.29 -7.13
N VAL A 164 -9.23 -14.43 -6.49
CA VAL A 164 -8.39 -15.64 -6.68
C VAL A 164 -8.44 -16.14 -8.13
N LYS A 165 -9.62 -16.11 -8.78
CA LYS A 165 -9.75 -16.40 -10.22
C LYS A 165 -8.97 -15.43 -11.09
N ALA A 166 -9.01 -14.13 -10.77
CA ALA A 166 -8.22 -13.12 -11.48
C ALA A 166 -6.71 -13.34 -11.29
N GLY A 167 -6.30 -13.90 -10.15
CA GLY A 167 -4.93 -14.36 -9.89
C GLY A 167 -4.51 -15.64 -10.62
N GLY A 168 -5.40 -16.26 -11.41
CA GLY A 168 -5.12 -17.47 -12.18
C GLY A 168 -5.45 -18.79 -11.49
N ASP A 169 -5.93 -18.78 -10.23
CA ASP A 169 -6.22 -19.99 -9.45
C ASP A 169 -7.71 -20.36 -9.49
N LYS A 170 -8.20 -20.70 -10.68
CA LYS A 170 -9.63 -20.93 -10.93
C LYS A 170 -10.20 -22.11 -10.12
N GLU A 171 -9.48 -23.22 -10.11
CA GLU A 171 -9.86 -24.45 -9.40
C GLU A 171 -9.96 -24.22 -7.88
N MET A 172 -9.00 -23.50 -7.29
CA MET A 172 -9.01 -23.17 -5.86
C MET A 172 -10.25 -22.35 -5.48
N ALA A 173 -10.60 -21.36 -6.30
CA ALA A 173 -11.77 -20.54 -6.09
C ALA A 173 -13.09 -21.33 -6.26
N ASP A 174 -13.14 -22.28 -7.20
CA ASP A 174 -14.29 -23.14 -7.39
C ASP A 174 -14.49 -24.09 -6.20
N ILE A 175 -13.40 -24.71 -5.69
CA ILE A 175 -13.43 -25.55 -4.49
C ILE A 175 -13.89 -24.76 -3.26
N LEU A 176 -13.37 -23.54 -3.05
CA LEU A 176 -13.78 -22.66 -1.95
C LEU A 176 -15.27 -22.35 -2.00
N PHE A 177 -15.78 -22.01 -3.19
CA PHE A 177 -17.18 -21.67 -3.37
C PHE A 177 -18.09 -22.90 -3.20
N GLU A 178 -17.68 -24.06 -3.71
CA GLU A 178 -18.38 -25.34 -3.54
C GLU A 178 -18.50 -25.70 -2.05
N MET A 179 -17.40 -25.62 -1.29
CA MET A 179 -17.39 -25.88 0.16
C MET A 179 -18.36 -24.96 0.92
N LYS A 180 -18.60 -23.73 0.45
CA LYS A 180 -19.58 -22.84 1.09
C LYS A 180 -21.02 -23.13 0.69
N CYS A 181 -21.25 -23.58 -0.54
CA CYS A 181 -22.58 -23.91 -1.01
C CYS A 181 -23.09 -25.24 -0.43
N ASP A 182 -22.20 -26.20 -0.21
CA ASP A 182 -22.51 -27.52 0.35
C ASP A 182 -21.77 -27.74 1.69
N SER A 183 -21.87 -26.74 2.59
CA SER A 183 -21.08 -26.72 3.83
C SER A 183 -21.38 -27.90 4.75
N VAL A 184 -22.61 -28.44 4.72
CA VAL A 184 -23.01 -29.59 5.54
C VAL A 184 -22.29 -30.87 5.11
N ARG A 185 -22.16 -31.11 3.80
CA ARG A 185 -21.48 -32.31 3.30
C ARG A 185 -19.97 -32.16 3.25
N LEU A 186 -19.49 -30.95 3.01
CA LEU A 186 -18.07 -30.67 2.80
C LEU A 186 -17.37 -30.08 4.02
N GLN A 187 -18.05 -29.97 5.18
CA GLN A 187 -17.49 -29.43 6.42
C GLN A 187 -16.15 -30.05 6.80
N ALA A 188 -16.06 -31.39 6.71
CA ALA A 188 -14.86 -32.15 7.01
C ALA A 188 -13.68 -31.85 6.06
N ARG A 189 -13.91 -31.18 4.93
CA ARG A 189 -12.88 -30.78 3.97
C ARG A 189 -12.39 -29.35 4.18
N ILE A 190 -13.15 -28.49 4.87
CA ILE A 190 -12.83 -27.07 5.07
C ILE A 190 -11.50 -26.92 5.79
N VAL A 191 -11.39 -27.47 7.00
CA VAL A 191 -10.17 -27.34 7.82
C VAL A 191 -8.95 -27.95 7.11
N PRO A 192 -8.99 -29.21 6.60
CA PRO A 192 -7.85 -29.77 5.88
C PRO A 192 -7.46 -28.97 4.64
N PHE A 193 -8.42 -28.34 3.94
CA PHE A 193 -8.12 -27.50 2.80
C PHE A 193 -7.24 -26.32 3.21
N PHE A 194 -7.63 -25.56 4.24
CA PHE A 194 -6.85 -24.40 4.67
C PHE A 194 -5.48 -24.80 5.22
N VAL A 195 -5.43 -25.77 6.13
CA VAL A 195 -4.18 -26.20 6.78
C VAL A 195 -3.17 -26.73 5.76
N LYS A 196 -3.60 -27.57 4.81
CA LYS A 196 -2.70 -28.15 3.80
C LYS A 196 -2.25 -27.14 2.74
N ASN A 197 -3.09 -26.14 2.42
CA ASN A 197 -2.78 -25.17 1.37
C ASN A 197 -2.12 -23.88 1.88
N ARG A 198 -1.79 -23.75 3.17
CA ARG A 198 -1.14 -22.55 3.73
C ARG A 198 0.08 -22.09 2.93
N ARG A 199 1.03 -22.99 2.64
CA ARG A 199 2.22 -22.69 1.82
C ARG A 199 1.87 -22.31 0.37
N CYS A 200 0.77 -22.84 -0.16
CA CYS A 200 0.28 -22.47 -1.48
C CYS A 200 -0.21 -21.01 -1.46
N PHE A 201 -1.02 -20.62 -0.47
CA PHE A 201 -1.50 -19.23 -0.34
C PHE A 201 -0.33 -18.23 -0.20
N GLU A 202 0.65 -18.56 0.65
CA GLU A 202 1.89 -17.78 0.81
C GLU A 202 2.62 -17.60 -0.53
N GLY A 203 2.88 -18.71 -1.23
CA GLY A 203 3.58 -18.69 -2.51
C GLY A 203 2.82 -17.96 -3.62
N ARG A 204 1.49 -18.09 -3.65
CA ARG A 204 0.64 -17.38 -4.62
C ARG A 204 0.60 -15.88 -4.36
N LEU A 205 0.44 -15.46 -3.10
CA LEU A 205 0.51 -14.06 -2.70
C LEU A 205 1.84 -13.44 -3.13
N PHE A 206 2.95 -14.07 -2.74
CA PHE A 206 4.28 -13.56 -3.05
C PHE A 206 4.55 -13.49 -4.55
N ARG A 207 4.21 -14.57 -5.28
CA ARG A 207 4.41 -14.64 -6.73
C ARG A 207 3.59 -13.58 -7.46
N TYR A 208 2.31 -13.43 -7.11
CA TYR A 208 1.44 -12.47 -7.77
C TYR A 208 1.99 -11.04 -7.65
N VAL A 209 2.37 -10.62 -6.43
CA VAL A 209 2.95 -9.29 -6.20
C VAL A 209 4.23 -9.10 -6.99
N LYS A 210 5.09 -10.12 -7.08
CA LYS A 210 6.35 -10.03 -7.83
C LYS A 210 6.14 -9.94 -9.34
N GLU A 211 5.16 -10.66 -9.89
CA GLU A 211 4.83 -10.64 -11.31
C GLU A 211 4.15 -9.33 -11.74
N HIS A 212 3.41 -8.68 -10.83
CA HIS A 212 2.68 -7.45 -11.09
C HIS A 212 3.29 -6.25 -10.36
N ILE A 213 4.59 -6.31 -10.03
CA ILE A 213 5.23 -5.29 -9.19
C ILE A 213 5.10 -3.89 -9.81
N ASP A 214 5.19 -3.80 -11.14
CA ASP A 214 5.09 -2.55 -11.90
C ASP A 214 3.68 -1.93 -11.88
N GLU A 215 2.63 -2.70 -11.55
CA GLU A 215 1.25 -2.19 -11.46
C GLU A 215 1.02 -1.31 -10.22
N TYR A 216 1.91 -1.40 -9.23
CA TYR A 216 1.85 -0.62 -8.00
C TYR A 216 2.62 0.72 -8.09
N ASP A 217 3.28 0.98 -9.22
CA ASP A 217 3.93 2.26 -9.49
C ASP A 217 2.87 3.31 -9.87
N LYS A 218 2.64 4.30 -9.00
CA LYS A 218 1.75 5.44 -9.29
C LYS A 218 2.41 6.36 -10.34
N LYS A 219 2.00 6.23 -11.61
CA LYS A 219 2.39 7.08 -12.77
C LYS A 219 1.81 8.50 -12.74
#